data_AF-A0A4Y7PRP7-F1
#
_entry.id   AF-A0A4Y7PRP7-F1
#
_cell.length_a   1.000
_cell.length_b   1.000
_cell.length_c   1.000
_cell.angle_alpha   90.00
_cell.angle_beta   90.00
_cell.angle_gamma   90.00
#
_symmetry.space_group_name_H-M   'P 1'
#
loop_
_entity.id
_entity.type
_entity.pdbx_description
1 polymer ?
#
loop_
_entity_poly.entity_id
_entity_poly.type
_entity_poly.pdbx_seq_one_letter_code
_entity_poly.pdbx_strand_id
1 'polypeptide(L)'
;MCPFLISSGPFVPPTPRKSESGTSESVTDPRAFFSSEKVVEILRSLPDLEVLQLHTFISHNETSSIQPVSLPHLRHLGLISSIDIPNDGMKVLFDKLDICPDACVHLILPINLVPNLPPHFTSDLRTSEISVSMPHGFVKMDIQAVRSNSSLKYSTAHIQASHAQIFGPPPGKKMVLTILLSVLRRSTWSRPSSCLRVDFSQCSGGQPTAEDWSSVFECLPTLESMEVQLACSHGGFRSLTEPPWNPQTSGEMGEIEAASLLISVLSEQAVCPKLRRLVFPAIDRSQLTEKFSGTVKAFMEGRESRGLPYLDIILGELPASDA
;
A
#
# COMPACT_ATOMS: atom_id res chain seq x y z
N MET A 1 -23.66 7.24 22.35
CA MET A 1 -22.30 7.69 21.96
C MET A 1 -22.34 7.98 20.48
N CYS A 2 -22.12 9.24 20.09
CA CYS A 2 -22.17 9.67 18.70
C CYS A 2 -20.75 9.64 18.10
N PRO A 3 -20.52 9.01 16.94
CA PRO A 3 -19.27 9.20 16.21
C PRO A 3 -19.19 10.65 15.75
N PHE A 4 -18.14 11.38 16.15
CA PHE A 4 -17.88 12.72 15.63
C PHE A 4 -17.21 12.57 14.26
N LEU A 5 -17.98 12.83 13.20
CA LEU A 5 -17.46 13.00 11.86
C LEU A 5 -17.15 14.50 11.66
N ILE A 6 -15.88 14.87 11.62
CA ILE A 6 -15.48 16.21 11.15
C ILE A 6 -15.36 16.13 9.62
N SER A 7 -16.50 16.28 8.92
CA SER A 7 -16.56 16.21 7.46
C SER A 7 -16.62 17.61 6.85
N SER A 8 -15.61 17.95 6.06
CA SER A 8 -15.68 18.99 5.03
C SER A 8 -16.55 18.43 3.88
N GLY A 9 -17.69 19.05 3.56
CA GLY A 9 -18.62 18.53 2.53
C GLY A 9 -18.02 18.43 1.12
N PRO A 10 -18.61 17.60 0.21
CA PRO A 10 -18.11 17.40 -1.14
C PRO A 10 -18.26 18.66 -2.02
N PHE A 11 -17.28 18.85 -2.92
CA PHE A 11 -17.19 19.96 -3.86
C PHE A 11 -18.21 19.82 -5.00
N VAL A 12 -19.11 20.80 -5.14
CA VAL A 12 -19.91 21.02 -6.35
C VAL A 12 -19.27 22.18 -7.11
N PRO A 13 -18.73 21.98 -8.32
CA PRO A 13 -18.14 23.08 -9.09
C PRO A 13 -19.21 24.14 -9.39
N PRO A 14 -18.92 25.43 -9.19
CA PRO A 14 -19.89 26.48 -9.47
C PRO A 14 -20.17 26.56 -10.97
N THR A 15 -21.44 26.42 -11.36
CA THR A 15 -21.90 26.80 -12.69
C THR A 15 -21.59 28.28 -12.94
N PRO A 16 -21.00 28.65 -14.10
CA PRO A 16 -20.63 30.02 -14.39
C PRO A 16 -21.88 30.90 -14.49
N ARG A 17 -22.09 31.78 -13.50
CA ARG A 17 -23.10 32.84 -13.58
C ARG A 17 -22.50 34.11 -14.19
N LYS A 18 -23.25 34.70 -15.12
CA LYS A 18 -22.97 35.99 -15.74
C LYS A 18 -22.78 37.07 -14.67
N SER A 19 -21.76 37.87 -14.91
CA SER A 19 -21.27 39.00 -14.12
C SER A 19 -22.32 40.08 -13.87
N GLU A 20 -22.62 40.35 -12.60
CA GLU A 20 -23.12 41.64 -12.13
C GLU A 20 -22.13 42.20 -11.12
N SER A 21 -21.75 43.46 -11.33
CA SER A 21 -20.75 44.18 -10.54
C SER A 21 -21.34 44.58 -9.18
N GLY A 22 -20.82 43.98 -8.11
CA GLY A 22 -21.17 44.31 -6.74
C GLY A 22 -19.97 44.13 -5.82
N THR A 23 -19.77 45.13 -4.98
CA THR A 23 -18.79 45.37 -3.91
C THR A 23 -18.10 44.14 -3.32
N SER A 24 -16.77 44.19 -3.29
CA SER A 24 -15.83 43.20 -2.75
C SER A 24 -16.05 42.91 -1.25
N GLU A 25 -16.87 41.90 -0.94
CA GLU A 25 -16.72 41.10 0.27
C GLU A 25 -15.72 39.98 -0.03
N SER A 26 -14.71 39.80 0.82
CA SER A 26 -13.72 38.74 0.68
C SER A 26 -14.42 37.39 0.77
N VAL A 27 -14.63 36.75 -0.38
CA VAL A 27 -15.02 35.35 -0.48
C VAL A 27 -13.95 34.55 0.25
N THR A 28 -14.29 34.07 1.45
CA THR A 28 -13.47 33.14 2.21
C THR A 28 -13.38 31.86 1.40
N ASP A 29 -12.18 31.56 0.90
CA ASP A 29 -11.90 30.34 0.16
C ASP A 29 -12.41 29.13 0.96
N PRO A 30 -13.32 28.29 0.44
CA PRO A 30 -13.95 27.18 1.18
C PRO A 30 -12.99 26.04 1.54
N ARG A 31 -11.68 26.19 1.27
CA ARG A 31 -10.63 25.34 1.84
C ARG A 31 -10.33 25.81 3.26
N ALA A 32 -11.17 25.45 4.22
CA ALA A 32 -10.86 25.66 5.63
C ALA A 32 -9.63 24.83 6.02
N PHE A 33 -8.45 25.45 6.02
CA PHE A 33 -7.23 24.87 6.54
C PHE A 33 -7.28 24.90 8.06
N PHE A 34 -7.14 23.73 8.69
CA PHE A 34 -6.92 23.67 10.13
C PHE A 34 -5.42 23.69 10.38
N SER A 35 -4.96 24.52 11.30
CA SER A 35 -3.59 24.42 11.76
C SER A 35 -3.47 23.21 12.70
N SER A 36 -2.33 22.51 12.65
CA SER A 36 -2.06 21.34 13.50
C SER A 36 -2.28 21.62 14.99
N GLU A 37 -1.99 22.85 15.44
CA GLU A 37 -2.16 23.32 16.82
C GLU A 37 -3.63 23.32 17.23
N LYS A 38 -4.52 23.84 16.38
CA LYS A 38 -5.96 23.87 16.64
C LYS A 38 -6.55 22.47 16.70
N VAL A 39 -6.13 21.58 15.80
CA VAL A 39 -6.57 20.18 15.82
C VAL A 39 -6.15 19.52 17.13
N VAL A 40 -4.89 19.68 17.52
CA VAL A 40 -4.37 19.16 18.78
C VAL A 40 -5.11 19.72 19.99
N GLU A 41 -5.42 21.01 20.03
CA GLU A 41 -6.21 21.63 21.09
C GLU A 41 -7.62 21.00 21.21
N ILE A 42 -8.30 20.79 20.08
CA ILE A 42 -9.59 20.09 20.05
C ILE A 42 -9.43 18.67 20.60
N LEU A 43 -8.41 17.92 20.17
CA LEU A 43 -8.19 16.55 20.62
C LEU A 43 -7.92 16.46 22.13
N ARG A 44 -7.27 17.46 22.74
CA ARG A 44 -7.08 17.49 24.21
C ARG A 44 -8.39 17.59 24.97
N SER A 45 -9.42 18.21 24.39
CA SER A 45 -10.76 18.29 24.99
C SER A 45 -11.58 16.99 24.84
N LEU A 46 -11.06 15.99 24.11
CA LEU A 46 -11.75 14.74 23.77
C LEU A 46 -10.92 13.50 24.20
N PRO A 47 -10.67 13.29 25.50
CA PRO A 47 -9.83 12.18 25.98
C PRO A 47 -10.41 10.79 25.69
N ASP A 48 -11.74 10.69 25.58
CA ASP A 48 -12.47 9.44 25.32
C ASP A 48 -12.69 9.17 23.81
N LEU A 49 -11.97 9.87 22.94
CA LEU A 49 -12.13 9.74 21.49
C LEU A 49 -11.68 8.36 21.00
N GLU A 50 -12.63 7.58 20.47
CA GLU A 50 -12.34 6.26 19.89
C GLU A 50 -12.06 6.30 18.38
N VAL A 51 -12.66 7.26 17.68
CA VAL A 51 -12.63 7.36 16.21
C VAL A 51 -12.29 8.79 15.82
N LEU A 52 -11.18 8.98 15.12
CA LEU A 52 -10.79 10.25 14.52
C LEU A 52 -10.68 10.09 13.01
N GLN A 53 -11.43 10.88 12.26
CA GLN A 53 -11.31 10.96 10.81
C GLN A 53 -11.13 12.42 10.40
N LEU A 54 -10.04 12.71 9.71
CA LEU A 54 -9.67 14.04 9.25
C LEU A 54 -9.53 14.03 7.73
N HIS A 55 -10.48 14.69 7.07
CA HIS A 55 -10.52 14.90 5.63
C HIS A 55 -10.20 16.36 5.30
N THR A 56 -8.96 16.79 5.57
CA THR A 56 -8.57 18.18 5.38
C THR A 56 -7.06 18.35 5.22
N PHE A 57 -6.64 19.51 4.72
CA PHE A 57 -5.25 19.94 4.76
C PHE A 57 -4.93 20.53 6.12
N ILE A 58 -3.80 20.10 6.67
CA ILE A 58 -3.33 20.56 7.97
C ILE A 58 -2.10 21.42 7.70
N SER A 59 -2.19 22.71 8.01
CA SER A 59 -0.99 23.54 7.98
C SER A 59 -0.21 23.36 9.28
N HIS A 60 1.11 23.47 9.20
CA HIS A 60 1.97 23.56 10.38
C HIS A 60 2.81 24.82 10.29
N ASN A 61 2.83 25.59 11.37
CA ASN A 61 3.76 26.67 11.57
C ASN A 61 4.91 26.16 12.45
N GLU A 62 6.13 26.09 11.90
CA GLU A 62 7.33 25.53 12.55
C GLU A 62 7.69 26.16 13.92
N THR A 63 7.09 27.30 14.25
CA THR A 63 7.39 28.08 15.45
C THR A 63 6.68 27.61 16.71
N SER A 64 5.74 26.66 16.63
CA SER A 64 4.93 26.23 17.78
C SER A 64 5.43 24.92 18.40
N SER A 65 5.80 24.95 19.69
CA SER A 65 6.10 23.73 20.44
C SER A 65 4.80 23.00 20.82
N ILE A 66 4.31 22.14 19.93
CA ILE A 66 3.09 21.37 20.19
C ILE A 66 3.41 20.24 21.19
N GLN A 67 2.74 20.24 22.35
CA GLN A 67 2.79 19.12 23.30
C GLN A 67 1.99 17.93 22.77
N PRO A 68 2.47 16.68 22.96
CA PRO A 68 1.72 15.47 22.61
C PRO A 68 0.34 15.41 23.25
N VAL A 69 -0.59 14.71 22.60
CA VAL A 69 -1.94 14.43 23.07
C VAL A 69 -2.10 12.94 23.24
N SER A 70 -2.43 12.52 24.47
CA SER A 70 -2.76 11.13 24.76
C SER A 70 -4.20 10.85 24.41
N LEU A 71 -4.42 9.83 23.57
CA LEU A 71 -5.75 9.35 23.17
C LEU A 71 -5.86 7.86 23.50
N PRO A 72 -6.05 7.49 24.78
CA PRO A 72 -5.94 6.11 25.25
C PRO A 72 -7.01 5.17 24.66
N HIS A 73 -8.13 5.74 24.22
CA HIS A 73 -9.26 4.98 23.66
C HIS A 73 -9.28 4.96 22.14
N LEU A 74 -8.33 5.63 21.46
CA LEU A 74 -8.32 5.73 20.01
C LEU A 74 -8.08 4.35 19.37
N ARG A 75 -9.06 3.90 18.59
CA ARG A 75 -9.03 2.62 17.85
C ARG A 75 -9.04 2.83 16.35
N HIS A 76 -9.51 3.97 15.88
CA HIS A 76 -9.57 4.28 14.45
C HIS A 76 -9.04 5.67 14.19
N LEU A 77 -8.05 5.78 13.31
CA LEU A 77 -7.49 7.04 12.85
C LEU A 77 -7.46 7.07 11.32
N GLY A 78 -8.29 7.91 10.71
CA GLY A 78 -8.21 8.24 9.30
C GLY A 78 -7.60 9.61 9.09
N LEU A 79 -6.42 9.66 8.47
CA LEU A 79 -5.85 10.90 7.93
C LEU A 79 -5.95 10.81 6.41
N ILE A 80 -6.94 11.50 5.83
CA ILE A 80 -7.24 11.38 4.41
C ILE A 80 -6.97 12.73 3.75
N SER A 81 -5.92 12.75 2.92
CA SER A 81 -5.59 13.92 2.10
C SER A 81 -6.18 13.72 0.70
N SER A 82 -6.81 14.76 0.16
CA SER A 82 -7.31 14.73 -1.22
C SER A 82 -6.19 14.87 -2.25
N ILE A 83 -4.94 15.11 -1.85
CA ILE A 83 -3.78 15.23 -2.75
C ILE A 83 -2.57 14.54 -2.12
N ASP A 84 -1.78 13.83 -2.93
CA ASP A 84 -0.53 13.16 -2.55
C ASP A 84 0.64 14.12 -2.20
N ILE A 85 0.39 15.42 -2.07
CA ILE A 85 1.41 16.38 -1.64
C ILE A 85 1.80 16.04 -0.20
N PRO A 86 3.12 16.04 0.12
CA PRO A 86 3.58 15.90 1.49
C PRO A 86 2.88 16.92 2.38
N ASN A 87 1.98 16.45 3.23
CA ASN A 87 1.30 17.29 4.20
C ASN A 87 2.11 17.21 5.51
N ASP A 88 3.13 18.04 5.62
CA ASP A 88 3.99 18.10 6.80
C ASP A 88 3.17 18.33 8.08
N GLY A 89 2.04 19.03 7.98
CA GLY A 89 1.12 19.20 9.11
C GLY A 89 0.40 17.91 9.53
N MET A 90 0.06 17.01 8.60
CA MET A 90 -0.44 15.67 8.96
C MET A 90 0.63 14.84 9.65
N LYS A 91 1.87 14.91 9.16
CA LYS A 91 3.00 14.22 9.79
C LYS A 91 3.20 14.74 11.22
N VAL A 92 3.27 16.06 11.40
CA VAL A 92 3.42 16.70 12.71
C VAL A 92 2.25 16.35 13.62
N LEU A 93 1.01 16.42 13.12
CA LEU A 93 -0.15 15.99 13.91
C LEU A 93 0.04 14.55 14.40
N PHE A 94 0.39 13.64 13.50
CA PHE A 94 0.54 12.22 13.82
C PHE A 94 1.68 11.96 14.81
N ASP A 95 2.81 12.68 14.68
CA ASP A 95 3.92 12.66 15.66
C ASP A 95 3.50 13.14 17.06
N LYS A 96 2.43 13.94 17.16
CA LYS A 96 1.89 14.43 18.42
C LYS A 96 0.76 13.57 18.98
N LEU A 97 0.28 12.57 18.25
CA LEU A 97 -0.67 11.61 18.79
C LEU A 97 0.06 10.50 19.54
N ASP A 98 -0.26 10.35 20.82
CA ASP A 98 0.19 9.23 21.62
C ASP A 98 -0.89 8.15 21.63
N ILE A 99 -0.71 7.16 20.74
CA ILE A 99 -1.61 6.02 20.57
C ILE A 99 -1.15 4.89 21.48
N CYS A 100 -2.02 4.56 22.46
CA CYS A 100 -1.77 3.53 23.45
C CYS A 100 -1.23 2.23 22.80
N PRO A 101 -0.13 1.65 23.30
CA PRO A 101 0.42 0.38 22.78
C PRO A 101 -0.54 -0.80 22.93
N ASP A 102 -1.48 -0.72 23.86
CA ASP A 102 -2.42 -1.80 24.17
C ASP A 102 -3.68 -1.78 23.30
N ALA A 103 -3.91 -0.68 22.57
CA ALA A 103 -5.09 -0.54 21.74
C ALA A 103 -4.93 -1.28 20.41
N CYS A 104 -5.96 -2.04 20.02
CA CYS A 104 -6.10 -2.48 18.64
C CYS A 104 -6.49 -1.29 17.78
N VAL A 105 -5.69 -1.00 16.77
CA VAL A 105 -5.75 0.26 16.02
C VAL A 105 -5.87 0.01 14.52
N HIS A 106 -6.78 0.74 13.88
CA HIS A 106 -6.93 0.81 12.44
C HIS A 106 -6.55 2.22 11.95
N LEU A 107 -5.44 2.31 11.21
CA LEU A 107 -4.96 3.54 10.58
C LEU A 107 -5.35 3.55 9.10
N ILE A 108 -5.91 4.66 8.61
CA ILE A 108 -6.12 4.93 7.19
C ILE A 108 -5.28 6.16 6.83
N LEU A 109 -4.26 6.00 5.98
CA LEU A 109 -3.24 7.00 5.73
C LEU A 109 -2.95 7.17 4.23
N PRO A 110 -2.40 8.31 3.79
CA PRO A 110 -1.75 8.41 2.49
C PRO A 110 -0.47 7.57 2.49
N ILE A 111 -0.13 6.94 1.37
CA ILE A 111 1.01 6.01 1.29
C ILE A 111 2.36 6.65 1.62
N ASN A 112 2.52 7.95 1.36
CA ASN A 112 3.72 8.71 1.66
C ASN A 112 3.93 8.95 3.18
N LEU A 113 2.89 8.77 4.01
CA LEU A 113 3.00 8.85 5.47
C LEU A 113 3.43 7.53 6.10
N VAL A 114 3.26 6.38 5.43
CA VAL A 114 3.67 5.07 5.97
C VAL A 114 5.17 5.03 6.31
N PRO A 115 6.09 5.55 5.47
CA PRO A 115 7.50 5.60 5.85
C PRO A 115 7.84 6.54 7.01
N ASN A 116 6.89 7.40 7.39
CA ASN A 116 7.07 8.48 8.36
C ASN A 116 6.21 8.28 9.62
N LEU A 117 5.72 7.06 9.88
CA LEU A 117 5.02 6.80 11.13
C LEU A 117 5.97 7.06 12.31
N PRO A 118 5.46 7.57 13.45
CA PRO A 118 6.28 7.98 14.56
C PRO A 118 7.10 6.83 15.13
N PRO A 119 8.33 7.09 15.61
CA PRO A 119 9.17 6.06 16.23
C PRO A 119 8.50 5.35 17.41
N HIS A 120 7.74 6.07 18.24
CA HIS A 120 7.03 5.49 19.39
C HIS A 120 5.87 4.56 18.99
N PHE A 121 5.36 4.72 17.78
CA PHE A 121 4.36 3.82 17.23
C PHE A 121 5.02 2.57 16.60
N THR A 122 6.14 2.77 15.91
CA THR A 122 6.78 1.76 15.06
C THR A 122 7.82 0.89 15.76
N SER A 123 8.37 1.33 16.90
CA SER A 123 9.41 0.60 17.65
C SER A 123 9.01 -0.83 17.99
N ASP A 124 7.73 -1.05 18.27
CA ASP A 124 7.18 -2.32 18.71
C ASP A 124 6.35 -3.03 17.64
N LEU A 125 6.26 -2.46 16.44
CA LEU A 125 5.52 -3.04 15.33
C LEU A 125 6.29 -4.19 14.68
N ARG A 126 5.57 -5.29 14.45
CA ARG A 126 6.02 -6.41 13.64
C ARG A 126 4.98 -6.73 12.59
N THR A 127 5.34 -6.50 11.33
CA THR A 127 4.45 -6.76 10.19
C THR A 127 4.41 -8.25 9.88
N SER A 128 3.21 -8.83 9.92
CA SER A 128 2.99 -10.21 9.50
C SER A 128 2.66 -10.29 8.01
N GLU A 129 1.82 -9.38 7.52
CA GLU A 129 1.32 -9.41 6.15
C GLU A 129 1.31 -8.01 5.52
N ILE A 130 1.69 -7.97 4.24
CA ILE A 130 1.39 -6.84 3.35
C ILE A 130 0.59 -7.37 2.17
N SER A 131 -0.51 -6.69 1.85
CA SER A 131 -1.29 -6.89 0.63
C SER A 131 -1.31 -5.60 -0.19
N VAL A 132 -0.88 -5.68 -1.44
CA VAL A 132 -0.93 -4.56 -2.40
C VAL A 132 -1.93 -4.88 -3.49
N SER A 133 -2.91 -4.01 -3.67
CA SER A 133 -3.98 -4.15 -4.66
C SER A 133 -4.27 -2.81 -5.33
N MET A 134 -4.91 -2.85 -6.49
CA MET A 134 -5.15 -1.65 -7.31
C MET A 134 -6.65 -1.38 -7.55
N PRO A 135 -7.51 -1.32 -6.51
CA PRO A 135 -8.93 -1.13 -6.72
C PRO A 135 -9.21 0.24 -7.34
N HIS A 136 -10.01 0.25 -8.41
CA HIS A 136 -10.48 1.48 -9.06
C HIS A 136 -9.35 2.42 -9.53
N GLY A 137 -8.18 1.86 -9.86
CA GLY A 137 -7.04 2.63 -10.36
C GLY A 137 -6.17 3.29 -9.28
N PHE A 138 -6.42 3.03 -8.00
CA PHE A 138 -5.59 3.52 -6.89
C PHE A 138 -4.73 2.42 -6.32
N VAL A 139 -3.45 2.70 -6.04
CA VAL A 139 -2.61 1.73 -5.31
C VAL A 139 -3.03 1.74 -3.85
N LYS A 140 -3.54 0.60 -3.39
CA LYS A 140 -3.89 0.35 -2.00
C LYS A 140 -2.88 -0.64 -1.41
N MET A 141 -2.39 -0.33 -0.23
CA MET A 141 -1.50 -1.20 0.55
C MET A 141 -2.12 -1.41 1.93
N ASP A 142 -2.48 -2.65 2.23
CA ASP A 142 -2.97 -3.06 3.54
C ASP A 142 -1.82 -3.76 4.28
N ILE A 143 -1.49 -3.28 5.47
CA ILE A 143 -0.41 -3.79 6.31
C ILE A 143 -1.03 -4.31 7.60
N GLN A 144 -0.86 -5.60 7.86
CA GLN A 144 -1.23 -6.21 9.13
C GLN A 144 0.02 -6.37 9.99
N ALA A 145 -0.03 -5.80 11.18
CA ALA A 145 1.05 -5.85 12.13
C ALA A 145 0.54 -6.12 13.55
N VAL A 146 1.46 -6.55 14.41
CA VAL A 146 1.23 -6.68 15.85
C VAL A 146 2.17 -5.75 16.60
N ARG A 147 1.70 -5.21 17.72
CA ARG A 147 2.51 -4.42 18.66
C ARG A 147 2.75 -5.22 19.92
N SER A 148 4.01 -5.26 20.36
CA SER A 148 4.41 -5.90 21.61
C SER A 148 4.50 -4.86 22.72
N ASN A 149 3.70 -5.00 23.78
CA ASN A 149 3.66 -4.01 24.87
C ASN A 149 4.44 -4.44 26.12
N SER A 150 5.46 -5.29 25.99
CA SER A 150 6.24 -5.92 27.09
C SER A 150 5.47 -6.84 28.05
N SER A 151 4.13 -6.81 28.06
CA SER A 151 3.27 -7.58 28.98
C SER A 151 2.82 -8.95 28.46
N LEU A 152 3.55 -9.53 27.49
CA LEU A 152 3.17 -10.74 26.73
C LEU A 152 1.84 -10.62 25.95
N LYS A 153 1.22 -9.44 25.94
CA LYS A 153 0.03 -9.16 25.14
C LYS A 153 0.44 -8.56 23.80
N TYR A 154 -0.23 -9.02 22.76
CA TYR A 154 -0.12 -8.46 21.42
C TYR A 154 -1.39 -7.69 21.11
N SER A 155 -1.25 -6.44 20.68
CA SER A 155 -2.34 -5.67 20.08
C SER A 155 -2.17 -5.67 18.57
N THR A 156 -3.28 -5.63 17.84
CA THR A 156 -3.24 -5.61 16.37
C THR A 156 -3.20 -4.18 15.86
N ALA A 157 -2.40 -3.95 14.82
CA ALA A 157 -2.38 -2.72 14.05
C ALA A 157 -2.69 -3.05 12.59
N HIS A 158 -3.80 -2.50 12.09
CA HIS A 158 -4.15 -2.54 10.69
C HIS A 158 -3.86 -1.18 10.07
N ILE A 159 -3.01 -1.12 9.05
CA ILE A 159 -2.66 0.13 8.37
C ILE A 159 -3.07 0.00 6.92
N GLN A 160 -4.11 0.74 6.56
CA GLN A 160 -4.54 0.88 5.18
C GLN A 160 -3.93 2.16 4.61
N ALA A 161 -3.15 2.02 3.56
CA ALA A 161 -2.52 3.11 2.87
C ALA A 161 -2.98 3.19 1.43
N SER A 162 -3.25 4.40 0.94
CA SER A 162 -3.64 4.61 -0.45
C SER A 162 -2.79 5.68 -1.12
N HIS A 163 -2.47 5.44 -2.39
CA HIS A 163 -1.86 6.43 -3.29
C HIS A 163 -2.93 6.90 -4.29
N ALA A 164 -3.30 8.17 -4.21
CA ALA A 164 -4.38 8.72 -5.00
C ALA A 164 -3.84 9.31 -6.32
N GLN A 165 -3.81 8.51 -7.39
CA GLN A 165 -3.55 9.07 -8.72
C GLN A 165 -4.81 9.76 -9.26
N ILE A 166 -4.98 11.05 -8.92
CA ILE A 166 -6.19 11.83 -9.24
C ILE A 166 -6.32 12.06 -10.75
N PHE A 167 -5.18 12.18 -11.45
CA PHE A 167 -5.14 12.46 -12.88
C PHE A 167 -4.03 11.63 -13.53
N GLY A 168 -4.38 10.57 -14.26
CA GLY A 168 -3.41 9.77 -15.01
C GLY A 168 -3.95 8.42 -15.45
N PRO A 169 -3.19 7.72 -16.33
CA PRO A 169 -3.47 6.32 -16.63
C PRO A 169 -3.33 5.45 -15.37
N PRO A 170 -3.95 4.26 -15.33
CA PRO A 170 -3.80 3.34 -14.21
C PRO A 170 -2.32 3.06 -13.90
N PRO A 171 -1.96 2.86 -12.62
CA PRO A 171 -0.57 2.66 -12.23
C PRO A 171 -0.02 1.39 -12.86
N GLY A 172 1.18 1.50 -13.45
CA GLY A 172 1.89 0.36 -14.01
C GLY A 172 2.46 -0.57 -12.95
N LYS A 173 2.69 -1.84 -13.32
CA LYS A 173 3.22 -2.88 -12.43
C LYS A 173 4.56 -2.45 -11.80
N LYS A 174 5.44 -1.82 -12.58
CA LYS A 174 6.70 -1.25 -12.08
C LYS A 174 6.50 -0.16 -11.02
N MET A 175 5.51 0.73 -11.20
CA MET A 175 5.21 1.79 -10.23
C MET A 175 4.76 1.20 -8.90
N VAL A 176 3.94 0.16 -8.94
CA VAL A 176 3.46 -0.55 -7.75
C VAL A 176 4.62 -1.17 -6.98
N LEU A 177 5.55 -1.85 -7.66
CA LEU A 177 6.76 -2.35 -7.01
C LEU A 177 7.67 -1.23 -6.49
N THR A 178 7.76 -0.10 -7.19
CA THR A 178 8.54 1.06 -6.74
C THR A 178 7.99 1.64 -5.44
N ILE A 179 6.66 1.73 -5.33
CA ILE A 179 5.96 2.17 -4.11
C ILE A 179 6.20 1.17 -2.98
N LEU A 180 5.99 -0.12 -3.23
CA LEU A 180 6.26 -1.18 -2.25
C LEU A 180 7.71 -1.14 -1.76
N LEU A 181 8.66 -1.08 -2.68
CA LEU A 181 10.08 -1.01 -2.38
C LEU A 181 10.45 0.23 -1.57
N SER A 182 9.86 1.39 -1.89
CA SER A 182 10.06 2.63 -1.14
C SER A 182 9.63 2.46 0.32
N VAL A 183 8.48 1.83 0.57
CA VAL A 183 7.99 1.52 1.93
C VAL A 183 8.94 0.55 2.64
N LEU A 184 9.32 -0.56 2.00
CA LEU A 184 10.18 -1.59 2.60
C LEU A 184 11.61 -1.11 2.89
N ARG A 185 12.16 -0.23 2.04
CA ARG A 185 13.51 0.35 2.23
C ARG A 185 13.54 1.38 3.35
N ARG A 186 12.52 2.24 3.42
CA ARG A 186 12.47 3.34 4.39
C ARG A 186 11.95 2.90 5.77
N SER A 187 11.30 1.75 5.86
CA SER A 187 10.72 1.25 7.10
C SER A 187 11.05 -0.21 7.31
N THR A 188 11.96 -0.48 8.24
CA THR A 188 12.32 -1.87 8.59
C THR A 188 11.16 -2.61 9.25
N TRP A 189 10.32 -1.91 10.00
CA TRP A 189 9.13 -2.46 10.66
C TRP A 189 8.07 -2.98 9.67
N SER A 190 8.03 -2.44 8.44
CA SER A 190 7.03 -2.80 7.43
C SER A 190 7.36 -4.11 6.70
N ARG A 191 8.53 -4.70 6.93
CA ARG A 191 8.96 -5.92 6.22
C ARG A 191 8.14 -7.12 6.72
N PRO A 192 7.26 -7.72 5.89
CA PRO A 192 6.43 -8.85 6.32
C PRO A 192 7.27 -10.10 6.56
N SER A 193 6.99 -10.78 7.67
CA SER A 193 7.56 -12.11 7.93
C SER A 193 6.72 -13.24 7.34
N SER A 194 5.40 -13.11 7.33
CA SER A 194 4.51 -14.25 7.02
C SER A 194 4.07 -14.26 5.57
N CYS A 195 3.55 -13.14 5.06
CA CYS A 195 2.97 -13.10 3.72
C CYS A 195 3.15 -11.74 3.02
N LEU A 196 3.50 -11.78 1.74
CA LEU A 196 3.41 -10.65 0.83
C LEU A 196 2.47 -11.02 -0.32
N ARG A 197 1.40 -10.27 -0.48
CA ARG A 197 0.47 -10.37 -1.62
C ARG A 197 0.61 -9.16 -2.53
N VAL A 198 0.76 -9.39 -3.82
CA VAL A 198 0.81 -8.32 -4.82
C VAL A 198 -0.12 -8.68 -5.96
N ASP A 199 -1.19 -7.89 -6.13
CA ASP A 199 -2.20 -8.11 -7.16
C ASP A 199 -2.07 -7.10 -8.29
N PHE A 200 -1.45 -7.53 -9.39
CA PHE A 200 -1.29 -6.75 -10.62
C PHE A 200 -2.47 -6.86 -11.58
N SER A 201 -3.58 -7.52 -11.23
CA SER A 201 -4.73 -7.79 -12.11
C SER A 201 -5.27 -6.53 -12.80
N GLN A 202 -5.22 -5.39 -12.13
CA GLN A 202 -5.75 -4.10 -12.60
C GLN A 202 -4.65 -3.15 -13.11
N CYS A 203 -3.40 -3.61 -13.24
CA CYS A 203 -2.30 -2.77 -13.73
C CYS A 203 -2.11 -2.85 -15.24
N SER A 204 -2.09 -1.69 -15.89
CA SER A 204 -1.67 -1.52 -17.27
C SER A 204 -0.21 -1.05 -17.37
N GLY A 205 0.56 -1.53 -18.35
CA GLY A 205 1.88 -0.98 -18.68
C GLY A 205 3.06 -1.89 -18.35
N GLY A 206 4.25 -1.28 -18.23
CA GLY A 206 5.53 -2.00 -18.18
C GLY A 206 5.64 -3.02 -17.06
N GLN A 207 6.12 -4.20 -17.42
CA GLN A 207 6.36 -5.32 -16.50
C GLN A 207 7.55 -5.01 -15.57
N PRO A 208 7.55 -5.54 -14.34
CA PRO A 208 8.72 -5.54 -13.49
C PRO A 208 9.92 -6.19 -14.16
N THR A 209 11.10 -5.59 -13.99
CA THR A 209 12.37 -6.19 -14.39
C THR A 209 12.90 -7.14 -13.31
N ALA A 210 13.94 -7.90 -13.63
CA ALA A 210 14.65 -8.73 -12.65
C ALA A 210 15.21 -7.89 -11.48
N GLU A 211 15.74 -6.70 -11.78
CA GLU A 211 16.29 -5.77 -10.79
C GLU A 211 15.22 -5.22 -9.83
N ASP A 212 14.02 -4.93 -10.36
CA ASP A 212 12.89 -4.48 -9.55
C ASP A 212 12.51 -5.54 -8.51
N TRP A 213 12.41 -6.82 -8.93
CA TRP A 213 12.12 -7.94 -8.01
C TRP A 213 13.26 -8.22 -7.03
N SER A 214 14.50 -8.21 -7.51
CA SER A 214 15.70 -8.40 -6.69
C SER A 214 15.72 -7.41 -5.52
N SER A 215 15.49 -6.13 -5.83
CA SER A 215 15.45 -5.06 -4.83
C SER A 215 14.37 -5.28 -3.76
N VAL A 216 13.22 -5.83 -4.14
CA VAL A 216 12.14 -6.17 -3.20
C VAL A 216 12.56 -7.34 -2.31
N PHE A 217 13.11 -8.41 -2.88
CA PHE A 217 13.52 -9.59 -2.12
C PHE A 217 14.67 -9.34 -1.15
N GLU A 218 15.60 -8.44 -1.47
CA GLU A 218 16.64 -7.97 -0.55
C GLU A 218 16.06 -7.38 0.74
N CYS A 219 14.87 -6.78 0.66
CA CYS A 219 14.19 -6.21 1.82
C CYS A 219 13.39 -7.26 2.63
N LEU A 220 13.31 -8.52 2.17
CA LEU A 220 12.37 -9.53 2.68
C LEU A 220 13.08 -10.82 3.16
N PRO A 221 14.16 -10.76 3.97
CA PRO A 221 14.95 -11.94 4.33
C PRO A 221 14.17 -12.98 5.16
N THR A 222 13.09 -12.58 5.80
CA THR A 222 12.28 -13.43 6.69
C THR A 222 10.96 -13.89 6.08
N LEU A 223 10.66 -13.51 4.84
CA LEU A 223 9.38 -13.82 4.21
C LEU A 223 9.19 -15.32 4.04
N GLU A 224 8.04 -15.83 4.51
CA GLU A 224 7.69 -17.26 4.42
C GLU A 224 6.78 -17.59 3.23
N SER A 225 5.90 -16.67 2.84
CA SER A 225 4.94 -16.89 1.75
C SER A 225 4.84 -15.66 0.85
N MET A 226 4.71 -15.88 -0.45
CA MET A 226 4.43 -14.83 -1.42
C MET A 226 3.28 -15.26 -2.33
N GLU A 227 2.39 -14.32 -2.65
CA GLU A 227 1.30 -14.50 -3.59
C GLU A 227 1.35 -13.37 -4.61
N VAL A 228 1.41 -13.71 -5.90
CA VAL A 228 1.51 -12.74 -6.98
C VAL A 228 0.43 -13.03 -8.00
N GLN A 229 -0.59 -12.18 -8.03
CA GLN A 229 -1.63 -12.25 -9.05
C GLN A 229 -1.17 -11.42 -10.25
N LEU A 230 -0.73 -12.12 -11.29
CA LEU A 230 -0.37 -11.54 -12.57
C LEU A 230 -1.65 -11.44 -13.40
N ALA A 231 -1.95 -10.28 -13.97
CA ALA A 231 -3.15 -10.10 -14.79
C ALA A 231 -3.09 -10.92 -16.08
N CYS A 232 -4.22 -11.53 -16.44
CA CYS A 232 -4.48 -11.97 -17.80
C CYS A 232 -4.67 -10.70 -18.63
N SER A 233 -3.81 -10.49 -19.62
CA SER A 233 -4.20 -9.73 -20.81
C SER A 233 -5.32 -10.48 -21.52
N HIS A 234 -6.49 -10.67 -20.89
CA HIS A 234 -7.68 -11.12 -21.58
C HIS A 234 -8.02 -9.97 -22.53
N GLY A 235 -7.76 -10.21 -23.82
CA GLY A 235 -7.85 -9.23 -24.92
C GLY A 235 -9.26 -8.65 -25.08
N GLY A 236 -9.67 -7.81 -24.13
CA GLY A 236 -11.04 -7.43 -23.89
C GLY A 236 -11.23 -5.94 -23.69
N PHE A 237 -10.36 -5.10 -24.27
CA PHE A 237 -10.71 -3.75 -24.68
C PHE A 237 -9.72 -3.32 -25.76
N ARG A 238 -9.74 -4.02 -26.92
CA ARG A 238 -9.27 -3.40 -28.15
C ARG A 238 -10.18 -2.19 -28.37
N SER A 239 -9.71 -1.01 -27.98
CA SER A 239 -10.34 0.24 -28.35
C SER A 239 -10.51 0.21 -29.87
N LEU A 240 -11.75 0.20 -30.36
CA LEU A 240 -12.10 0.12 -31.78
C LEU A 240 -11.59 1.32 -32.61
N THR A 241 -10.81 2.21 -31.99
CA THR A 241 -10.32 3.46 -32.56
C THR A 241 -8.81 3.50 -32.80
N GLU A 242 -8.03 2.50 -32.40
CA GLU A 242 -6.58 2.50 -32.69
C GLU A 242 -6.25 1.81 -34.04
N PRO A 243 -5.58 2.50 -34.97
CA PRO A 243 -5.28 1.98 -36.31
C PRO A 243 -4.25 0.84 -36.29
N PRO A 244 -4.37 -0.15 -37.20
CA PRO A 244 -3.69 -1.46 -37.10
C PRO A 244 -2.30 -1.48 -37.76
N TRP A 245 -1.42 -0.51 -37.47
CA TRP A 245 -0.11 -0.44 -38.13
C TRP A 245 1.03 -0.14 -37.15
N ASN A 246 1.38 -1.13 -36.31
CA ASN A 246 2.77 -1.44 -35.94
C ASN A 246 2.83 -2.78 -35.16
N PRO A 247 3.17 -3.90 -35.82
CA PRO A 247 3.23 -5.22 -35.18
C PRO A 247 4.49 -5.48 -34.33
N GLN A 248 5.35 -4.49 -34.12
CA GLN A 248 6.63 -4.66 -33.44
C GLN A 248 6.85 -3.53 -32.43
N THR A 249 7.22 -3.91 -31.20
CA THR A 249 7.63 -3.08 -30.04
C THR A 249 6.55 -2.65 -29.04
N SER A 250 6.04 -3.61 -28.26
CA SER A 250 6.26 -3.66 -26.78
C SER A 250 5.45 -4.83 -26.23
N GLY A 251 6.10 -5.94 -25.88
CA GLY A 251 6.64 -6.05 -24.54
C GLY A 251 5.61 -6.54 -23.51
N GLU A 252 4.44 -7.00 -23.93
CA GLU A 252 3.59 -7.85 -23.07
C GLU A 252 4.28 -9.21 -22.89
N MET A 253 5.18 -9.27 -21.91
CA MET A 253 5.63 -10.52 -21.33
C MET A 253 4.39 -11.20 -20.74
N GLY A 254 4.07 -12.40 -21.23
CA GLY A 254 2.96 -13.19 -20.71
C GLY A 254 3.15 -13.51 -19.24
N GLU A 255 2.07 -13.92 -18.57
CA GLU A 255 2.08 -14.22 -17.14
C GLU A 255 3.13 -15.28 -16.77
N ILE A 256 3.27 -16.29 -17.62
CA ILE A 256 4.21 -17.39 -17.44
C ILE A 256 5.64 -16.89 -17.54
N GLU A 257 5.94 -16.00 -18.48
CA GLU A 257 7.26 -15.39 -18.58
C GLU A 257 7.55 -14.47 -17.39
N ALA A 258 6.56 -13.72 -16.90
CA ALA A 258 6.71 -12.87 -15.71
C ALA A 258 6.90 -13.69 -14.42
N ALA A 259 6.17 -14.79 -14.26
CA ALA A 259 6.36 -15.73 -13.16
C ALA A 259 7.72 -16.44 -13.27
N SER A 260 8.12 -16.85 -14.48
CA SER A 260 9.46 -17.42 -14.73
C SER A 260 10.56 -16.42 -14.34
N LEU A 261 10.41 -15.15 -14.70
CA LEU A 261 11.35 -14.09 -14.34
C LEU A 261 11.48 -13.95 -12.81
N LEU A 262 10.35 -13.91 -12.10
CA LEU A 262 10.33 -13.84 -10.63
C LEU A 262 11.06 -15.03 -10.00
N ILE A 263 10.78 -16.25 -10.47
CA ILE A 263 11.43 -17.48 -9.97
C ILE A 263 12.94 -17.47 -10.26
N SER A 264 13.35 -17.03 -11.46
CA SER A 264 14.77 -16.92 -11.80
C SER A 264 15.52 -15.97 -10.86
N VAL A 265 14.92 -14.82 -10.53
CA VAL A 265 15.52 -13.85 -9.58
C VAL A 265 15.72 -14.48 -8.20
N LEU A 266 14.76 -15.27 -7.72
CA LEU A 266 14.88 -15.99 -6.46
C LEU A 266 15.99 -17.08 -6.49
N SER A 267 16.38 -17.56 -7.68
CA SER A 267 17.43 -18.58 -7.85
C SER A 267 18.84 -17.98 -7.76
N GLU A 268 19.04 -16.88 -8.47
CA GLU A 268 20.36 -16.27 -8.66
C GLU A 268 20.95 -15.74 -7.36
N GLN A 269 20.09 -15.23 -6.48
CA GLN A 269 20.51 -14.62 -5.22
C GLN A 269 19.97 -15.47 -4.06
N ALA A 270 20.72 -15.64 -2.98
CA ALA A 270 20.25 -16.32 -1.78
C ALA A 270 19.24 -15.45 -0.98
N VAL A 271 18.32 -14.81 -1.68
CA VAL A 271 17.30 -13.93 -1.14
C VAL A 271 16.11 -14.76 -0.64
N CYS A 272 15.43 -14.23 0.38
CA CYS A 272 14.28 -14.89 1.03
C CYS A 272 14.57 -16.38 1.43
N PRO A 273 15.59 -16.65 2.27
CA PRO A 273 15.94 -18.02 2.65
C PRO A 273 14.80 -18.78 3.34
N LYS A 274 13.86 -18.07 3.97
CA LYS A 274 12.70 -18.66 4.65
C LYS A 274 11.49 -18.91 3.75
N LEU A 275 11.54 -18.49 2.50
CA LEU A 275 10.40 -18.62 1.59
C LEU A 275 10.09 -20.11 1.37
N ARG A 276 8.87 -20.51 1.73
CA ARG A 276 8.38 -21.89 1.63
C ARG A 276 7.15 -22.03 0.74
N ARG A 277 6.52 -20.91 0.37
CA ARG A 277 5.33 -20.89 -0.48
C ARG A 277 5.37 -19.73 -1.47
N LEU A 278 5.11 -20.03 -2.74
CA LEU A 278 4.94 -19.05 -3.81
C LEU A 278 3.68 -19.39 -4.59
N VAL A 279 2.75 -18.45 -4.68
CA VAL A 279 1.42 -18.66 -5.26
C VAL A 279 1.22 -17.76 -6.48
N PHE A 280 0.81 -18.36 -7.60
CA PHE A 280 0.39 -17.68 -8.81
C PHE A 280 -1.05 -18.07 -9.14
N PRO A 281 -2.05 -17.39 -8.57
CA PRO A 281 -3.44 -17.83 -8.64
C PRO A 281 -4.04 -17.74 -10.06
N ALA A 282 -3.51 -16.85 -10.91
CA ALA A 282 -4.03 -16.63 -12.27
C ALA A 282 -3.45 -17.59 -13.34
N ILE A 283 -2.34 -18.26 -13.04
CA ILE A 283 -1.67 -19.13 -14.02
C ILE A 283 -2.34 -20.50 -14.02
N ASP A 284 -2.97 -20.85 -15.15
CA ASP A 284 -3.51 -22.18 -15.40
C ASP A 284 -2.37 -23.18 -15.70
N ARG A 285 -2.41 -24.34 -15.03
CA ARG A 285 -1.49 -25.46 -15.24
C ARG A 285 -1.46 -25.94 -16.69
N SER A 286 -2.56 -25.81 -17.42
CA SER A 286 -2.64 -26.20 -18.83
C SER A 286 -1.75 -25.35 -19.74
N GLN A 287 -1.39 -24.14 -19.30
CA GLN A 287 -0.60 -23.19 -20.08
C GLN A 287 0.91 -23.34 -19.85
N LEU A 288 1.32 -24.22 -18.92
CA LEU A 288 2.72 -24.37 -18.54
C LEU A 288 3.61 -24.77 -19.70
N THR A 289 4.71 -24.03 -19.86
CA THR A 289 5.73 -24.31 -20.86
C THR A 289 6.83 -25.21 -20.29
N GLU A 290 7.53 -25.93 -21.16
CA GLU A 290 8.74 -26.67 -20.78
C GLU A 290 9.79 -25.72 -20.16
N LYS A 291 9.88 -24.49 -20.68
CA LYS A 291 10.78 -23.45 -20.16
C LYS A 291 10.45 -23.10 -18.71
N PHE A 292 9.19 -22.85 -18.38
CA PHE A 292 8.76 -22.57 -17.00
C PHE A 292 9.12 -23.75 -16.08
N SER A 293 8.82 -24.98 -16.50
CA SER A 293 9.11 -26.20 -15.74
C SER A 293 10.62 -26.37 -15.50
N GLY A 294 11.44 -26.06 -16.51
CA GLY A 294 12.89 -26.05 -16.40
C GLY A 294 13.41 -25.00 -15.40
N THR A 295 12.86 -23.80 -15.43
CA THR A 295 13.19 -22.73 -14.47
C THR A 295 12.85 -23.14 -13.04
N VAL A 296 11.65 -23.69 -12.81
CA VAL A 296 11.24 -24.20 -11.49
C VAL A 296 12.19 -25.29 -11.01
N LYS A 297 12.50 -26.28 -11.86
CA LYS A 297 13.42 -27.36 -11.50
C LYS A 297 14.80 -26.84 -11.10
N ALA A 298 15.41 -25.98 -11.94
CA ALA A 298 16.72 -25.40 -11.66
C ALA A 298 16.72 -24.58 -10.36
N PHE A 299 15.64 -23.84 -10.11
CA PHE A 299 15.46 -23.10 -8.86
C PHE A 299 15.39 -24.04 -7.63
N MET A 300 14.63 -25.12 -7.71
CA MET A 300 14.48 -26.08 -6.60
C MET A 300 15.80 -26.80 -6.29
N GLU A 301 16.53 -27.26 -7.32
CA GLU A 301 17.87 -27.85 -7.18
C GLU A 301 18.88 -26.83 -6.59
N GLY A 302 18.78 -25.57 -7.00
CA GLY A 302 19.57 -24.47 -6.46
C GLY A 302 19.30 -24.20 -4.98
N ARG A 303 18.05 -24.36 -4.51
CA ARG A 303 17.70 -24.25 -3.09
C ARG A 303 18.18 -25.44 -2.28
N GLU A 304 17.97 -26.66 -2.79
CA GLU A 304 18.39 -27.90 -2.13
C GLU A 304 19.91 -27.94 -1.92
N SER A 305 20.68 -27.59 -2.96
CA SER A 305 22.15 -27.53 -2.86
C SER A 305 22.66 -26.50 -1.85
N ARG A 306 21.85 -25.49 -1.50
CA ARG A 306 22.14 -24.49 -0.46
C ARG A 306 21.59 -24.86 0.92
N GLY A 307 20.93 -26.02 1.05
CA GLY A 307 20.28 -26.45 2.31
C GLY A 307 19.08 -25.59 2.71
N LEU A 308 18.43 -24.93 1.75
CA LEU A 308 17.26 -24.09 2.00
C LEU A 308 15.97 -24.95 2.05
N PRO A 309 14.92 -24.49 2.75
CA PRO A 309 13.66 -25.20 2.79
C PRO A 309 13.06 -25.33 1.38
N TYR A 310 12.39 -26.46 1.17
CA TYR A 310 11.58 -26.73 -0.01
C TYR A 310 10.55 -25.60 -0.23
N LEU A 311 10.41 -25.13 -1.47
CA LEU A 311 9.40 -24.15 -1.87
C LEU A 311 8.22 -24.85 -2.54
N ASP A 312 7.03 -24.69 -1.98
CA ASP A 312 5.79 -25.07 -2.65
C ASP A 312 5.37 -23.98 -3.65
N ILE A 313 5.36 -24.32 -4.95
CA ILE A 313 4.88 -23.44 -6.01
C ILE A 313 3.46 -23.85 -6.38
N ILE A 314 2.51 -23.02 -5.96
CA ILE A 314 1.09 -23.26 -6.15
C ILE A 314 0.63 -22.41 -7.32
N LEU A 315 0.21 -23.09 -8.39
CA LEU A 315 -0.45 -22.50 -9.53
C LEU A 315 -1.96 -22.70 -9.39
N GLY A 316 -2.75 -21.74 -9.88
CA GLY A 316 -4.20 -21.92 -10.03
C GLY A 316 -4.53 -23.17 -10.86
N GLU A 317 -5.70 -23.78 -10.77
CA GLU A 317 -7.02 -23.30 -10.30
C GLU A 317 -7.39 -23.76 -8.88
N LEU A 318 -8.29 -23.05 -8.17
CA LEU A 318 -9.37 -23.60 -7.31
C LEU A 318 -10.02 -22.49 -6.42
N PRO A 319 -11.34 -22.55 -6.10
CA PRO A 319 -12.35 -23.55 -6.45
C PRO A 319 -13.42 -23.03 -7.44
N ALA A 320 -14.17 -23.98 -8.01
CA ALA A 320 -15.52 -23.74 -8.50
C ALA A 320 -16.30 -22.96 -7.42
N SER A 321 -16.75 -21.75 -7.76
CA SER A 321 -17.63 -20.99 -6.87
C SER A 321 -18.91 -21.79 -6.67
N ASP A 322 -19.20 -22.12 -5.42
CA ASP A 322 -20.50 -22.47 -4.82
C ASP A 322 -21.59 -22.96 -5.79
N ALA A 323 -21.81 -24.28 -5.75
CA ALA A 323 -23.13 -24.88 -5.91
C ALA A 323 -23.93 -24.75 -4.60
#